data_AF-X0S5U0-F1
#
_entry.id   AF-X0S5U0-F1
#
_cell.length_a   1.000
_cell.length_b   1.000
_cell.length_c   1.000
_cell.angle_alpha   90.00
_cell.angle_beta   90.00
_cell.angle_gamma   90.00
#
_symmetry.space_group_name_H-M   'P 1'
#
loop_
_entity.id
_entity.type
_entity.pdbx_description
1 polymer ?
#
loop_
_entity_poly.entity_id
_entity_poly.type
_entity_poly.pdbx_seq_one_letter_code
_entity_poly.pdbx_strand_id
1 'polypeptide(L)'
;GFRDGVFDVVVCIQNGISAFHVDQRVLIAESIRVTRPGGRVLFSSYSERFWKHRLEWFRLQAEQRLLGEIDWQATRDGVIVCKDGFRATTIGPDEFISLTSEFNVQRRIVEVDQSSLFCELEVQ
;
A
#
# COMPACT_ATOMS: atom_id res chain seq x y z
N GLY A 1 -0.38 -17.44 15.33
CA GLY A 1 -1.07 -16.41 14.53
C GLY A 1 -2.55 -16.74 14.42
N PHE A 2 -3.30 -16.00 13.61
CA PHE A 2 -4.71 -16.30 13.31
C PHE A 2 -4.85 -17.58 12.47
N ARG A 3 -5.94 -18.31 12.69
CA ARG A 3 -6.31 -19.48 11.87
C ARG A 3 -6.76 -19.04 10.47
N ASP A 4 -6.77 -19.99 9.55
CA ASP A 4 -7.23 -19.77 8.18
C ASP A 4 -8.73 -19.44 8.16
N GLY A 5 -9.15 -18.58 7.23
CA GLY A 5 -10.57 -18.30 6.96
C GLY A 5 -11.38 -17.74 8.14
N VAL A 6 -10.74 -17.05 9.08
CA VAL A 6 -11.41 -16.53 10.29
C VAL A 6 -12.12 -15.20 10.04
N PHE A 7 -11.66 -14.41 9.08
CA PHE A 7 -12.17 -13.07 8.84
C PHE A 7 -13.06 -13.00 7.59
N ASP A 8 -14.15 -12.25 7.71
CA ASP A 8 -14.98 -11.83 6.57
C ASP A 8 -14.25 -10.83 5.68
N VAL A 9 -13.54 -9.88 6.32
CA VAL A 9 -12.84 -8.79 5.65
C VAL A 9 -11.51 -8.54 6.34
N VAL A 10 -10.44 -8.44 5.56
CA VAL A 10 -9.11 -7.99 5.99
C VAL A 10 -8.79 -6.67 5.31
N VAL A 11 -8.29 -5.71 6.07
CA VAL A 11 -8.05 -4.34 5.58
C VAL A 11 -6.62 -3.89 5.91
N CYS A 12 -5.90 -3.47 4.89
CA CYS A 12 -4.57 -2.89 4.97
C CYS A 12 -4.59 -1.51 4.30
N ILE A 13 -4.82 -0.47 5.11
CA ILE A 13 -5.03 0.91 4.64
C ILE A 13 -3.80 1.80 4.83
N GLN A 14 -3.88 3.04 4.33
CA GLN A 14 -2.86 4.08 4.46
C GLN A 14 -1.48 3.64 3.93
N ASN A 15 -1.46 2.96 2.78
CA ASN A 15 -0.23 2.44 2.16
C ASN A 15 0.53 1.46 3.07
N GLY A 16 -0.18 0.71 3.93
CA GLY A 16 0.40 -0.29 4.82
C GLY A 16 1.25 -1.35 4.09
N ILE A 17 0.86 -1.72 2.87
CA ILE A 17 1.62 -2.63 2.00
C ILE A 17 3.07 -2.17 1.76
N SER A 18 3.33 -0.87 1.78
CA SER A 18 4.68 -0.31 1.67
C SER A 18 5.28 0.01 3.05
N ALA A 19 4.46 0.47 3.99
CA ALA A 19 4.91 0.99 5.28
C ALA A 19 5.36 -0.09 6.28
N PHE A 20 4.91 -1.33 6.13
CA PHE A 20 5.27 -2.40 7.07
C PHE A 20 6.69 -2.95 6.88
N HIS A 21 7.37 -2.62 5.79
CA HIS A 21 8.72 -3.10 5.48
C HIS A 21 8.87 -4.63 5.53
N VAL A 22 7.81 -5.35 5.18
CA VAL A 22 7.81 -6.81 5.02
C VAL A 22 7.69 -7.18 3.55
N ASP A 23 7.93 -8.45 3.22
CA ASP A 23 7.66 -8.97 1.87
C ASP A 23 6.17 -8.82 1.53
N GLN A 24 5.89 -8.12 0.42
CA GLN A 24 4.54 -7.75 0.01
C GLN A 24 3.73 -8.96 -0.46
N ARG A 25 4.36 -9.94 -1.12
CA ARG A 25 3.69 -11.17 -1.54
C ARG A 25 3.33 -12.01 -0.33
N VAL A 26 4.21 -12.09 0.67
CA VAL A 26 3.91 -12.76 1.95
C VAL A 26 2.75 -12.06 2.68
N LEU A 27 2.76 -10.73 2.74
CA LEU A 27 1.66 -9.97 3.36
C LEU A 27 0.31 -10.23 2.67
N ILE A 28 0.29 -10.23 1.34
CA ILE A 28 -0.92 -10.52 0.54
C ILE A 28 -1.37 -11.96 0.77
N ALA A 29 -0.45 -12.93 0.70
CA ALA A 29 -0.75 -14.34 0.92
C ALA A 29 -1.35 -14.60 2.30
N GLU A 30 -0.76 -14.02 3.35
CA GLU A 30 -1.27 -14.14 4.71
C GLU A 30 -2.62 -13.46 4.90
N SER A 31 -2.84 -12.31 4.24
CA SER A 31 -4.14 -11.62 4.25
C SER A 31 -5.23 -12.46 3.58
N ILE A 32 -4.90 -13.14 2.47
CA ILE A 32 -5.81 -14.07 1.80
C ILE A 32 -6.06 -15.30 2.68
N ARG A 33 -5.01 -15.91 3.25
CA ARG A 33 -5.11 -17.13 4.08
C ARG A 33 -6.08 -16.97 5.24
N VAL A 34 -6.02 -15.84 5.95
CA VAL A 34 -6.88 -15.59 7.12
C VAL A 34 -8.29 -15.13 6.74
N THR A 35 -8.55 -14.84 5.46
CA THR A 35 -9.85 -14.42 4.94
C THR A 35 -10.64 -15.65 4.46
N ARG A 36 -11.92 -15.74 4.80
CA ARG A 36 -12.76 -16.88 4.39
C ARG A 36 -13.03 -16.86 2.88
N PRO A 37 -13.34 -18.01 2.25
CA PRO A 37 -13.88 -18.03 0.89
C PRO A 37 -15.13 -17.14 0.76
N GLY A 38 -15.19 -16.35 -0.31
CA GLY A 38 -16.17 -15.27 -0.52
C GLY A 38 -15.92 -14.00 0.30
N GLY A 39 -14.91 -13.99 1.18
CA GLY A 39 -14.47 -12.84 1.95
C GLY A 39 -13.60 -11.88 1.13
N ARG A 40 -13.30 -10.72 1.70
CA ARG A 40 -12.61 -9.62 0.98
C ARG A 40 -11.32 -9.20 1.65
N VAL A 41 -10.30 -8.92 0.84
CA VAL A 41 -9.09 -8.23 1.27
C VAL A 41 -9.03 -6.86 0.59
N LEU A 42 -8.80 -5.82 1.36
CA LEU A 42 -8.68 -4.45 0.87
C LEU A 42 -7.29 -3.92 1.16
N PHE A 43 -6.50 -3.66 0.11
CA PHE A 43 -5.27 -2.89 0.22
C PHE A 43 -5.51 -1.48 -0.31
N SER A 44 -5.05 -0.46 0.41
CA SER A 44 -4.98 0.90 -0.14
C SER A 44 -3.53 1.34 -0.27
N SER A 45 -3.23 1.96 -1.40
CA SER A 45 -2.02 2.72 -1.70
C SER A 45 -2.43 4.13 -2.12
N TYR A 46 -1.47 4.98 -2.51
CA TYR A 46 -1.77 6.33 -2.97
C TYR A 46 -1.86 6.40 -4.49
N SER A 47 -2.80 7.19 -4.99
CA SER A 47 -2.84 7.58 -6.41
C SER A 47 -1.66 8.50 -6.72
N GLU A 48 -1.13 8.41 -7.95
CA GLU A 48 -0.15 9.38 -8.48
C GLU A 48 -0.70 10.82 -8.45
N ARG A 49 -2.02 10.99 -8.57
CA ARG A 49 -2.69 12.30 -8.48
C ARG A 49 -2.53 12.94 -7.09
N PHE A 50 -2.34 12.12 -6.06
CA PHE A 50 -2.13 12.57 -4.68
C PHE A 50 -0.68 12.95 -4.36
N TRP A 51 0.24 12.80 -5.32
CA TRP A 51 1.68 12.97 -5.13
C TRP A 51 2.07 14.29 -4.47
N LYS A 52 1.50 15.41 -4.93
CA LYS A 52 1.80 16.75 -4.36
C LYS A 52 1.42 16.84 -2.89
N HIS A 53 0.28 16.27 -2.51
CA HIS A 53 -0.18 16.25 -1.11
C HIS A 53 0.72 15.38 -0.23
N ARG A 54 1.23 14.26 -0.77
CA ARG A 54 2.22 13.44 -0.05
C ARG A 54 3.52 14.20 0.17
N LEU A 55 4.06 14.85 -0.86
CA LEU A 55 5.27 15.66 -0.72
C LEU A 55 5.09 16.76 0.31
N GLU A 56 3.95 17.45 0.31
CA GLU A 56 3.64 18.47 1.32
C GLU A 56 3.57 17.88 2.73
N TRP A 57 2.93 16.72 2.90
CA TRP A 57 2.88 16.03 4.19
C TRP A 57 4.28 15.67 4.72
N PHE A 58 5.17 15.22 3.85
CA PHE A 58 6.56 14.94 4.21
C PHE A 58 7.35 16.22 4.54
N ARG A 59 7.13 17.30 3.78
CA ARG A 59 7.73 18.61 4.05
C ARG A 59 7.33 19.13 5.43
N LEU A 60 6.03 19.11 5.74
CA LEU A 60 5.50 19.57 7.04
C LEU A 60 6.05 18.75 8.21
N GLN A 61 6.09 17.43 8.09
CA GLN A 61 6.66 16.59 9.14
C GLN A 61 8.18 16.81 9.31
N ALA A 62 8.93 17.12 8.24
CA ALA A 62 10.35 17.49 8.33
C ALA A 62 10.56 18.85 9.01
N GLU A 63 9.70 19.84 8.75
CA GLU A 63 9.70 21.13 9.47
C GLU A 63 9.49 20.95 10.98
N GLN A 64 8.66 19.97 11.36
CA GLN A 64 8.45 19.56 12.75
C GLN A 64 9.56 18.64 13.29
N ARG A 65 10.62 18.37 12.52
CA ARG A 65 11.75 17.49 12.87
C ARG A 65 11.34 16.05 13.21
N LEU A 66 10.23 15.58 12.65
CA LEU A 66 9.76 14.19 12.80
C LEU A 66 10.49 13.24 11.83
N LEU A 67 11.02 13.78 10.73
CA LEU A 67 11.88 13.10 9.77
C LEU A 67 12.90 14.09 9.19
N GLY A 68 13.90 13.56 8.48
CA GLY A 68 14.83 14.33 7.68
C GLY A 68 14.15 15.05 6.53
N GLU A 69 14.77 16.13 6.05
CA GLU A 69 14.33 16.82 4.84
C GLU A 69 14.24 15.86 3.64
N ILE A 70 13.30 16.13 2.72
CA ILE A 70 13.19 15.39 1.47
C ILE A 70 14.50 15.54 0.68
N ASP A 71 15.02 14.40 0.19
CA ASP A 71 16.03 14.36 -0.85
C ASP A 71 15.32 14.46 -2.21
N TRP A 72 15.33 15.66 -2.78
CA TRP A 72 14.69 15.97 -4.06
C TRP A 72 15.35 15.32 -5.28
N GLN A 73 16.61 14.87 -5.17
CA GLN A 73 17.28 14.15 -6.27
C GLN A 73 16.86 12.68 -6.29
N ALA A 74 16.65 12.09 -5.12
CA ALA A 74 16.26 10.70 -4.98
C ALA A 74 14.73 10.48 -5.02
N THR A 75 13.92 11.52 -4.75
CA THR A 75 12.46 11.47 -4.70
C THR A 75 11.83 11.62 -6.07
N ARG A 76 11.11 10.58 -6.55
CA ARG A 76 10.39 10.54 -7.83
C ARG A 76 9.52 9.29 -7.92
N ASP A 77 8.59 9.27 -8.87
CA ASP A 77 7.88 8.06 -9.32
C ASP A 77 7.27 7.24 -8.16
N GLY A 78 6.53 7.91 -7.27
CA GLY A 78 5.87 7.25 -6.13
C GLY A 78 6.81 6.90 -4.96
N VAL A 79 8.09 7.26 -5.05
CA VAL A 79 9.10 7.04 -4.00
C VAL A 79 9.54 8.36 -3.39
N ILE A 80 9.36 8.51 -2.08
CA ILE A 80 9.85 9.65 -1.28
C ILE A 80 11.06 9.17 -0.47
N VAL A 81 12.17 9.89 -0.63
CA VAL A 81 13.42 9.64 0.09
C VAL A 81 13.76 10.87 0.91
N CYS A 82 14.22 10.65 2.14
CA CYS A 82 14.62 11.70 3.07
C CYS A 82 16.11 11.56 3.40
N LYS A 83 16.75 12.68 3.72
CA LYS A 83 18.21 12.74 3.94
C LYS A 83 18.68 11.96 5.17
N ASP A 84 17.77 11.61 6.06
CA ASP A 84 18.01 10.76 7.24
C ASP A 84 17.95 9.26 6.92
N GLY A 85 17.73 8.89 5.66
CA GLY A 85 17.62 7.52 5.20
C GLY A 85 16.19 6.98 5.19
N PHE A 86 15.19 7.76 5.62
CA PHE A 86 13.79 7.34 5.50
C PHE A 86 13.40 7.20 4.01
N ARG A 87 12.67 6.13 3.68
CA ARG A 87 12.20 5.84 2.33
C ARG A 87 10.78 5.30 2.36
N ALA A 88 9.86 6.00 1.72
CA ALA A 88 8.49 5.53 1.49
C ALA A 88 8.27 5.24 0.01
N THR A 89 7.78 4.03 -0.29
CA THR A 89 7.32 3.63 -1.63
C THR A 89 5.80 3.63 -1.69
N THR A 90 5.27 3.49 -2.90
CA THR A 90 3.83 3.42 -3.19
C THR A 90 3.65 2.28 -4.17
N ILE A 91 2.55 1.53 -4.05
CA ILE A 91 2.18 0.50 -5.02
C ILE A 91 1.19 1.07 -6.03
N GLY A 92 1.54 0.99 -7.31
CA GLY A 92 0.70 1.36 -8.44
C GLY A 92 -0.21 0.23 -8.94
N PRO A 93 -1.06 0.49 -9.96
CA PRO A 93 -2.00 -0.50 -10.48
C PRO A 93 -1.31 -1.75 -11.04
N ASP A 94 -0.28 -1.58 -11.85
CA ASP A 94 0.44 -2.70 -12.49
C ASP A 94 1.22 -3.55 -11.48
N GLU A 95 1.75 -2.91 -10.45
CA GLU A 95 2.40 -3.60 -9.33
C GLU A 95 1.39 -4.42 -8.53
N PHE A 96 0.20 -3.88 -8.22
CA PHE A 96 -0.88 -4.68 -7.64
C PHE A 96 -1.26 -5.84 -8.56
N ILE A 97 -1.29 -5.63 -9.88
CA ILE A 97 -1.62 -6.70 -10.83
C ILE A 97 -0.58 -7.83 -10.75
N SER A 98 0.70 -7.48 -10.74
CA SER A 98 1.83 -8.42 -10.67
C SER A 98 1.94 -9.13 -9.32
N LEU A 99 1.70 -8.40 -8.23
CA LEU A 99 1.76 -8.96 -6.88
C LEU A 99 0.67 -9.97 -6.61
N THR A 100 -0.48 -9.85 -7.29
CA THR A 100 -1.63 -10.73 -7.04
C THR A 100 -1.91 -11.74 -8.15
N SER A 101 -1.10 -11.80 -9.21
CA SER A 101 -1.40 -12.62 -10.41
C SER A 101 -1.42 -14.13 -10.16
N GLU A 102 -0.72 -14.60 -9.13
CA GLU A 102 -0.57 -16.02 -8.80
C GLU A 102 -1.62 -16.51 -7.79
N PHE A 103 -2.43 -15.62 -7.23
CA PHE A 103 -3.45 -16.00 -6.26
C PHE A 103 -4.80 -16.28 -6.93
N ASN A 104 -5.53 -17.26 -6.40
CA ASN A 104 -6.89 -17.57 -6.83
C ASN A 104 -7.89 -16.58 -6.21
N VAL A 105 -7.90 -15.35 -6.72
CA VAL A 105 -8.75 -14.25 -6.24
C VAL A 105 -9.35 -13.48 -7.41
N GLN A 106 -10.55 -12.94 -7.23
CA GLN A 106 -11.06 -11.92 -8.13
C GLN A 106 -10.52 -10.56 -7.68
N ARG A 107 -9.77 -9.89 -8.55
CA ARG A 107 -9.17 -8.59 -8.27
C ARG A 107 -9.96 -7.46 -8.91
N ARG A 108 -10.16 -6.38 -8.15
CA ARG A 108 -10.63 -5.10 -8.64
C ARG A 108 -9.71 -3.99 -8.14
N ILE A 109 -9.26 -3.12 -9.05
CA ILE A 109 -8.47 -1.94 -8.70
C ILE A 109 -9.30 -0.69 -8.99
N VAL A 110 -9.43 0.20 -8.02
CA VAL A 110 -10.24 1.44 -8.12
C VAL A 110 -9.47 2.61 -7.52
N GLU A 111 -9.43 3.72 -8.25
CA GLU A 111 -9.06 5.01 -7.67
C GLU A 111 -10.27 5.63 -6.97
N VAL A 112 -10.07 6.08 -5.74
CA VAL A 112 -11.09 6.78 -4.93
C VAL A 112 -10.60 8.20 -4.66
N ASP A 113 -11.47 9.16 -4.99
CA ASP A 113 -11.30 10.59 -4.67
C ASP A 113 -9.96 11.19 -5.15
N GLN A 114 -9.41 10.66 -6.25
CA GLN A 114 -8.10 11.07 -6.79
C GLN A 114 -6.94 10.99 -5.78
N SER A 115 -7.15 10.30 -4.65
CA SER A 115 -6.22 10.27 -3.52
C SER A 115 -5.64 8.88 -3.29
N SER A 116 -6.52 7.87 -3.37
CA SER A 116 -6.23 6.53 -2.92
C SER A 116 -6.46 5.54 -4.04
N LEU A 117 -5.53 4.60 -4.18
CA LEU A 117 -5.68 3.45 -5.05
C LEU A 117 -6.02 2.24 -4.20
N PHE A 118 -7.21 1.68 -4.38
CA PHE A 118 -7.63 0.47 -3.69
C PHE A 118 -7.45 -0.74 -4.60
N CYS A 119 -6.87 -1.80 -4.05
CA CYS A 119 -6.88 -3.15 -4.60
C CYS A 119 -7.77 -4.00 -3.71
N GLU A 120 -8.93 -4.36 -4.23
CA GLU A 120 -9.91 -5.26 -3.62
C GLU A 120 -9.71 -6.67 -4.20
N LEU A 121 -9.58 -7.64 -3.30
CA LEU A 121 -9.45 -9.06 -3.64
C LEU A 121 -10.61 -9.81 -3.01
N GLU A 122 -11.40 -10.52 -3.81
CA GLU A 122 -12.38 -11.48 -3.33
C GLU A 122 -11.79 -12.88 -3.36
N VAL A 123 -11.67 -13.48 -2.18
CA VAL A 123 -11.08 -14.82 -2.01
C VAL A 123 -12.05 -15.86 -2.55
N GLN A 124 -11.57 -16.73 -3.46
CA GLN A 124 -12.38 -17.79 -4.06
C GLN A 124 -12.39 -19.06 -3.19
#